data_AF-A0A6A6TBW8-F1
#
_entry.id   AF-A0A6A6TBW8-F1
#
_cell.length_a   1.000
_cell.length_b   1.000
_cell.length_c   1.000
_cell.angle_alpha   90.00
_cell.angle_beta   90.00
_cell.angle_gamma   90.00
#
_symmetry.space_group_name_H-M   'P 1'
#
loop_
_entity.id
_entity.type
_entity.pdbx_description
1 polymer ?
#
loop_
_entity_poly.entity_id
_entity_poly.type
_entity_poly.pdbx_seq_one_letter_code
_entity_poly.pdbx_strand_id
1 'polypeptide(L)'
;MLALILLFMFLGTAVVAMLKATACVRRVAMGVGVLLDFTLIVVLALDMVSAQWQFRWAARAHGRPYSRNLANTVMTVILTVMVMTAMYSQIWYDGLRAVVTHLETDTISAPSFPAIAVFQRWQNSQAEIYPNEFKCYSGPKDDNAVQCSSLSVEESLNTSSCDCGDSWPSAERVARGGDTVMWLGRNATYYSMLPSESTVSRGAGHFLTLQVFFSYNKTESFNNESVTLAPGMWVAIYDPTFDLAEALSSGEVYTAQIDANSHTVVDIGLVYYHLEVNFHLGRYSLDVCLLDVTISVRQNLDLVCDVDYEFWYLCHLTLEVQIPSFRRTVVREEFRYQWSNVVADAGAYFALVQFLSWIVSGSAWG
;
A
#
# COMPACT_ATOMS: atom_id res chain seq x y z
N MET A 1 -30.92 33.62 30.10
CA MET A 1 -31.33 33.55 28.67
C MET A 1 -30.19 33.86 27.72
N LEU A 2 -29.41 34.93 27.93
CA LEU A 2 -28.32 35.30 27.01
C LEU A 2 -27.26 34.20 26.84
N ALA A 3 -26.79 33.58 27.93
CA ALA A 3 -25.86 32.44 27.87
C ALA A 3 -26.41 31.23 27.08
N LEU A 4 -27.73 31.02 27.14
CA LEU A 4 -28.42 29.93 26.44
C LEU A 4 -28.51 30.23 24.93
N ILE A 5 -28.73 31.50 24.57
CA ILE A 5 -28.70 31.98 23.17
C ILE A 5 -27.28 31.88 22.60
N LEU A 6 -26.25 32.27 23.37
CA LEU A 6 -24.85 32.14 22.98
C LEU A 6 -24.46 30.67 22.75
N LEU A 7 -24.93 29.76 23.60
CA LEU A 7 -24.71 28.32 23.45
C LEU A 7 -25.39 27.75 22.20
N PHE A 8 -26.62 28.17 21.88
CA PHE A 8 -27.29 27.78 20.63
C PHE A 8 -26.59 28.32 19.38
N MET A 9 -26.08 29.55 19.41
CA MET A 9 -25.29 30.11 18.31
C MET A 9 -23.96 29.38 18.13
N PHE A 10 -23.31 28.99 19.22
CA PHE A 10 -22.10 28.16 19.18
C PHE A 10 -22.39 26.79 18.56
N LEU A 11 -23.45 26.11 19.01
CA LEU A 11 -23.83 24.80 18.46
C LEU A 11 -24.18 24.90 16.97
N GLY A 12 -24.92 25.94 16.56
CA GLY A 12 -25.25 26.17 15.16
C GLY A 12 -24.01 26.41 14.28
N THR A 13 -23.05 27.19 14.76
CA THR A 13 -21.80 27.44 14.02
C THR A 13 -20.89 26.22 13.97
N ALA A 14 -20.84 25.41 15.04
CA ALA A 14 -20.14 24.13 15.06
C ALA A 14 -20.73 23.14 14.05
N VAL A 15 -22.07 23.04 13.98
CA VAL A 15 -22.76 22.18 13.00
C VAL A 15 -22.48 22.64 11.56
N VAL A 16 -22.50 23.95 11.28
CA VAL A 16 -22.17 24.48 9.95
C VAL A 16 -20.71 24.22 9.58
N ALA A 17 -19.78 24.33 10.53
CA ALA A 17 -18.36 24.03 10.32
C ALA A 17 -18.11 22.53 10.06
N MET A 18 -18.88 21.64 10.70
CA MET A 18 -18.84 20.21 10.43
C MET A 18 -19.43 19.86 9.06
N LEU A 19 -20.53 20.49 8.65
CA LEU A 19 -21.21 20.21 7.38
C LEU A 19 -20.52 20.85 6.16
N LYS A 20 -19.84 21.98 6.32
CA LYS A 20 -19.12 22.68 5.24
C LYS A 20 -17.67 22.99 5.63
N ALA A 21 -16.82 21.97 5.56
CA ALA A 21 -15.42 22.02 5.95
C ALA A 21 -14.50 22.66 4.88
N THR A 22 -14.76 23.92 4.49
CA THR A 22 -13.79 24.72 3.70
C THR A 22 -12.89 25.54 4.61
N ALA A 23 -11.65 25.79 4.20
CA ALA A 23 -10.65 26.51 5.01
C ALA A 23 -11.11 27.93 5.44
N CYS A 24 -11.90 28.60 4.59
CA CYS A 24 -12.48 29.92 4.88
C CYS A 24 -13.57 29.84 5.95
N VAL A 25 -14.53 28.90 5.81
CA VAL A 25 -15.60 28.68 6.79
C VAL A 25 -15.01 28.30 8.16
N ARG A 26 -13.91 27.53 8.18
CA ARG A 26 -13.19 27.17 9.41
C ARG A 26 -12.60 28.38 10.14
N ARG A 27 -11.91 29.28 9.44
CA ARG A 27 -11.33 30.49 10.06
C ARG A 27 -12.41 31.42 10.61
N VAL A 28 -13.50 31.57 9.87
CA VAL A 28 -14.65 32.38 10.30
C VAL A 28 -15.35 31.74 11.51
N ALA A 29 -15.60 30.43 11.48
CA ALA A 29 -16.20 29.70 12.60
C ALA A 29 -15.32 29.74 13.86
N MET A 30 -14.00 29.66 13.73
CA MET A 30 -13.07 29.84 14.86
C MET A 30 -13.12 31.26 15.41
N GLY A 31 -13.09 32.28 14.54
CA GLY A 31 -13.17 33.67 14.98
C GLY A 31 -14.48 33.96 15.72
N VAL A 32 -15.60 33.45 15.20
CA VAL A 32 -16.91 33.56 15.84
C VAL A 32 -16.97 32.74 17.13
N GLY A 33 -16.43 31.52 17.16
CA GLY A 33 -16.37 30.67 18.34
C GLY A 33 -15.59 31.32 19.48
N VAL A 34 -14.39 31.85 19.20
CA VAL A 34 -13.57 32.57 20.19
C VAL A 34 -14.30 33.82 20.70
N LEU A 35 -14.98 34.56 19.82
CA LEU A 35 -15.77 35.72 20.22
C LEU A 35 -16.96 35.33 21.10
N LEU A 36 -17.65 34.23 20.76
CA LEU A 36 -18.76 33.68 21.53
C LEU A 36 -18.29 33.14 22.89
N ASP A 37 -17.14 32.48 22.94
CA ASP A 37 -16.54 31.99 24.18
C ASP A 37 -16.10 33.15 25.07
N PHE A 38 -15.46 34.17 24.50
CA PHE A 38 -15.06 35.37 25.24
C PHE A 38 -16.29 36.11 25.78
N THR A 39 -17.33 36.30 24.96
CA THR A 39 -18.58 36.94 25.42
C THR A 39 -19.31 36.08 26.44
N LEU A 40 -19.29 34.76 26.34
CA LEU A 40 -19.83 33.85 27.34
C LEU A 40 -19.05 33.95 28.66
N ILE A 41 -17.71 33.95 28.62
CA ILE A 41 -16.86 34.17 29.80
C ILE A 41 -17.20 35.51 30.45
N VAL A 42 -17.28 36.59 29.67
CA VAL A 42 -17.57 37.94 30.20
C VAL A 42 -18.96 37.99 30.80
N VAL A 43 -19.98 37.44 30.12
CA VAL A 43 -21.36 37.40 30.63
C VAL A 43 -21.44 36.55 31.89
N LEU A 44 -20.77 35.41 31.95
CA LEU A 44 -20.76 34.54 33.13
C LEU A 44 -19.90 35.10 34.26
N ALA A 45 -18.81 35.80 33.98
CA ALA A 45 -18.02 36.52 34.96
C ALA A 45 -18.79 37.71 35.52
N LEU A 46 -19.54 38.44 34.68
CA LEU A 46 -20.45 39.49 35.11
C LEU A 46 -21.63 38.92 35.88
N ASP A 47 -22.17 37.76 35.51
CA ASP A 47 -23.20 37.05 36.28
C ASP A 47 -22.65 36.52 37.60
N MET A 48 -21.40 36.05 37.66
CA MET A 48 -20.75 35.63 38.90
C MET A 48 -20.42 36.82 39.80
N VAL A 49 -19.88 37.91 39.25
CA VAL A 49 -19.56 39.14 39.99
C VAL A 49 -20.83 39.82 40.44
N SER A 50 -21.87 39.89 39.60
CA SER A 50 -23.18 40.43 39.98
C SER A 50 -23.91 39.51 40.94
N ALA A 51 -23.79 38.18 40.83
CA ALA A 51 -24.30 37.24 41.83
C ALA A 51 -23.55 37.41 43.15
N GLN A 52 -22.23 37.63 43.14
CA GLN A 52 -21.39 37.85 44.33
C GLN A 52 -21.67 39.22 44.98
N TRP A 53 -21.97 40.25 44.17
CA TRP A 53 -22.40 41.58 44.60
C TRP A 53 -23.83 41.58 45.16
N GLN A 54 -24.77 40.96 44.43
CA GLN A 54 -26.12 40.70 44.89
C GLN A 54 -26.10 39.79 46.12
N PHE A 55 -25.11 38.91 46.29
CA PHE A 55 -24.90 38.11 47.50
C PHE A 55 -24.49 38.95 48.70
N ARG A 56 -23.55 39.89 48.54
CA ARG A 56 -23.20 40.81 49.65
C ARG A 56 -24.40 41.63 50.12
N TRP A 57 -25.36 41.87 49.23
CA TRP A 57 -26.61 42.57 49.54
C TRP A 57 -27.73 41.64 50.04
N ALA A 58 -27.91 40.46 49.45
CA ALA A 58 -28.97 39.51 49.74
C ALA A 58 -28.64 38.52 50.87
N ALA A 59 -27.36 38.28 51.19
CA ALA A 59 -26.96 37.58 52.41
C ALA A 59 -27.30 38.38 53.67
N ARG A 60 -27.58 39.69 53.54
CA ARG A 60 -28.22 40.49 54.60
C ARG A 60 -29.75 40.35 54.62
N ALA A 61 -30.38 39.87 53.54
CA ALA A 61 -31.83 39.87 53.39
C ALA A 61 -32.44 38.46 53.48
N HIS A 62 -32.10 37.49 52.62
CA HIS A 62 -32.70 36.14 52.62
C HIS A 62 -31.68 35.06 52.19
N GLY A 63 -31.34 34.17 53.12
CA GLY A 63 -30.27 33.17 52.99
C GLY A 63 -30.61 31.97 52.10
N ARG A 64 -30.34 32.06 50.80
CA ARG A 64 -30.14 30.86 49.96
C ARG A 64 -28.73 30.86 49.39
N PRO A 65 -27.81 29.99 49.87
CA PRO A 65 -26.44 29.92 49.38
C PRO A 65 -26.41 29.41 47.92
N TYR A 66 -25.54 30.00 47.11
CA TYR A 66 -25.20 29.50 45.78
C TYR A 66 -24.64 28.07 45.92
N SER A 67 -25.20 27.11 45.19
CA SER A 67 -24.80 25.70 45.35
C SER A 67 -23.47 25.46 44.62
N ARG A 68 -22.51 24.84 45.32
CA ARG A 68 -21.22 24.41 44.73
C ARG A 68 -21.42 23.55 43.47
N ASN A 69 -22.53 22.81 43.42
CA ASN A 69 -22.96 22.03 42.26
C ASN A 69 -23.23 22.90 41.03
N LEU A 70 -23.83 24.08 41.18
CA LEU A 70 -24.07 24.99 40.06
C LEU A 70 -22.75 25.57 39.53
N ALA A 71 -21.82 25.97 40.40
CA ALA A 71 -20.48 26.43 39.98
C ALA A 71 -19.74 25.34 39.22
N ASN A 72 -19.76 24.11 39.76
CA ASN A 72 -19.10 22.98 39.13
C ASN A 72 -19.64 22.73 37.72
N THR A 73 -20.96 22.66 37.56
CA THR A 73 -21.59 22.42 36.26
C THR A 73 -21.26 23.52 35.26
N VAL A 74 -21.32 24.79 35.67
CA VAL A 74 -20.99 25.93 34.79
C VAL A 74 -19.52 25.87 34.36
N MET A 75 -18.60 25.62 35.29
CA MET A 75 -17.17 25.50 35.00
C MET A 75 -16.88 24.33 34.05
N THR A 76 -17.47 23.17 34.29
CA THR A 76 -17.31 22.00 33.42
C THR A 76 -17.76 22.31 32.00
N VAL A 77 -18.92 22.94 31.81
CA VAL A 77 -19.44 23.26 30.47
C VAL A 77 -18.49 24.20 29.72
N ILE A 78 -18.05 25.30 30.34
CA ILE A 78 -17.16 26.27 29.70
C ILE A 78 -15.82 25.63 29.33
N LEU A 79 -15.18 24.96 30.29
CA LEU A 79 -13.89 24.33 30.08
C LEU A 79 -13.97 23.21 29.05
N THR A 80 -15.07 22.44 29.04
CA THR A 80 -15.27 21.38 28.05
C THR A 80 -15.39 21.98 26.65
N VAL A 81 -16.19 23.02 26.47
CA VAL A 81 -16.35 23.68 25.16
C VAL A 81 -14.99 24.19 24.65
N MET A 82 -14.22 24.87 25.49
CA MET A 82 -12.90 25.40 25.10
C MET A 82 -11.90 24.29 24.78
N VAL A 83 -11.74 23.32 25.70
CA VAL A 83 -10.76 22.24 25.55
C VAL A 83 -11.11 21.37 24.35
N MET A 84 -12.37 20.96 24.19
CA MET A 84 -12.79 20.11 23.06
C MET A 84 -12.65 20.84 21.72
N THR A 85 -12.95 22.15 21.66
CA THR A 85 -12.77 22.95 20.45
C THR A 85 -11.30 23.12 20.09
N ALA A 86 -10.44 23.36 21.08
CA ALA A 86 -9.00 23.43 20.89
C ALA A 86 -8.42 22.08 20.43
N MET A 87 -8.79 20.99 21.11
CA MET A 87 -8.37 19.62 20.75
C MET A 87 -8.82 19.24 19.34
N TYR A 88 -10.08 19.51 18.98
CA TYR A 88 -10.59 19.24 17.65
C TYR A 88 -9.85 20.05 16.59
N SER A 89 -9.66 21.34 16.82
CA SER A 89 -9.06 22.24 15.83
C SER A 89 -7.56 22.06 15.63
N GLN A 90 -6.81 21.70 16.69
CA GLN A 90 -5.35 21.64 16.65
C GLN A 90 -4.79 20.23 16.50
N ILE A 91 -5.53 19.19 16.94
CA ILE A 91 -4.99 17.82 17.00
C ILE A 91 -5.88 16.87 16.19
N TRP A 92 -7.17 16.76 16.54
CA TRP A 92 -8.01 15.72 15.96
C TRP A 92 -8.33 15.96 14.49
N TYR A 93 -8.61 17.21 14.08
CA TYR A 93 -8.94 17.49 12.68
C TYR A 93 -7.78 17.17 11.73
N ASP A 94 -6.56 17.54 12.10
CA ASP A 94 -5.40 17.29 11.25
C ASP A 94 -5.05 15.79 11.26
N GLY A 95 -5.11 15.11 12.41
CA GLY A 95 -4.84 13.66 12.44
C GLY A 95 -5.95 12.77 11.88
N LEU A 96 -7.22 13.22 11.84
CA LEU A 96 -8.29 12.54 11.10
C LEU A 96 -8.08 12.59 9.57
N ARG A 97 -7.17 13.45 9.09
CA ARG A 97 -6.86 13.63 7.66
C ARG A 97 -5.43 13.25 7.29
N ALA A 98 -4.52 13.20 8.28
CA ALA A 98 -3.17 12.73 8.07
C ALA A 98 -3.17 11.20 7.93
N VAL A 99 -2.58 10.74 6.84
CA VAL A 99 -2.26 9.32 6.63
C VAL A 99 -0.89 9.05 7.24
N VAL A 100 -0.77 7.94 7.95
CA VAL A 100 0.48 7.44 8.52
C VAL A 100 0.78 6.10 7.89
N THR A 101 2.03 5.93 7.47
CA THR A 101 2.52 4.67 6.94
C THR A 101 3.16 3.87 8.06
N HIS A 102 2.59 2.71 8.36
CA HIS A 102 3.15 1.72 9.27
C HIS A 102 3.93 0.69 8.46
N LEU A 103 5.18 0.47 8.87
CA LEU A 103 6.03 -0.57 8.29
C LEU A 103 6.08 -1.72 9.30
N GLU A 104 5.40 -2.81 8.96
CA GLU A 104 5.43 -4.06 9.70
C GLU A 104 6.19 -5.12 8.89
N THR A 105 6.64 -6.16 9.56
CA THR A 105 7.24 -7.31 8.89
C THR A 105 6.58 -8.58 9.39
N ASP A 106 6.17 -9.45 8.48
CA ASP A 106 5.69 -10.79 8.81
C ASP A 106 6.50 -11.85 8.06
N THR A 107 6.27 -13.12 8.40
CA THR A 107 6.97 -14.26 7.80
C THR A 107 5.98 -15.18 7.10
N ILE A 108 6.23 -15.45 5.83
CA ILE A 108 5.44 -16.39 5.02
C ILE A 108 6.13 -17.75 5.03
N SER A 109 5.38 -18.83 5.19
CA SER A 109 5.95 -20.19 5.25
C SER A 109 6.32 -20.77 3.87
N ALA A 110 5.54 -20.44 2.84
CA ALA A 110 5.70 -20.97 1.49
C ALA A 110 5.29 -19.90 0.46
N PRO A 111 6.17 -18.93 0.15
CA PRO A 111 5.85 -17.93 -0.86
C PRO A 111 5.91 -18.53 -2.26
N SER A 112 4.87 -18.29 -3.06
CA SER A 112 4.82 -18.70 -4.47
C SER A 112 5.81 -17.89 -5.31
N PHE A 113 6.37 -18.52 -6.34
CA PHE A 113 7.16 -17.80 -7.33
C PHE A 113 6.28 -16.86 -8.17
N PRO A 114 6.84 -15.76 -8.72
CA PRO A 114 6.10 -14.86 -9.59
C PRO A 114 5.90 -15.43 -10.99
N ALA A 115 4.94 -14.88 -11.72
CA ALA A 115 4.80 -15.14 -13.15
C ALA A 115 5.87 -14.37 -13.93
N ILE A 116 6.43 -15.00 -14.96
CA ILE A 116 7.50 -14.44 -15.77
C ILE A 116 7.13 -14.56 -17.24
N ALA A 117 7.09 -13.42 -17.93
CA ALA A 117 6.87 -13.38 -19.36
C ALA A 117 8.11 -12.90 -20.10
N VAL A 118 8.47 -13.60 -21.18
CA VAL A 118 9.48 -13.16 -22.14
C VAL A 118 8.78 -12.68 -23.40
N PHE A 119 9.15 -11.51 -23.90
CA PHE A 119 8.56 -10.97 -25.12
C PHE A 119 9.38 -11.37 -26.32
N GLN A 120 8.71 -11.52 -27.45
CA GLN A 120 9.29 -11.56 -28.78
C GLN A 120 8.77 -10.36 -29.56
N ARG A 121 9.70 -9.56 -30.10
CA ARG A 121 9.39 -8.42 -30.97
C ARG A 121 10.14 -8.59 -32.27
N TRP A 122 9.54 -8.07 -33.34
CA TRP A 122 10.17 -7.79 -34.63
C TRP A 122 11.14 -6.60 -34.56
N GLN A 123 11.92 -6.43 -33.49
CA GLN A 123 12.92 -5.35 -33.43
C GLN A 123 14.30 -5.85 -33.82
N ASN A 124 15.08 -4.90 -34.33
CA ASN A 124 16.38 -5.04 -34.98
C ASN A 124 17.47 -5.74 -34.15
N SER A 125 17.24 -6.11 -32.88
CA SER A 125 18.24 -6.76 -32.01
C SER A 125 17.66 -7.75 -31.00
N GLN A 126 16.42 -8.18 -31.22
CA GLN A 126 15.79 -9.15 -30.35
C GLN A 126 16.06 -10.59 -30.83
N ALA A 127 16.29 -11.48 -29.88
CA ALA A 127 16.42 -12.90 -30.15
C ALA A 127 15.11 -13.52 -30.67
N GLU A 128 15.21 -14.48 -31.60
CA GLU A 128 14.08 -15.26 -32.06
C GLU A 128 13.85 -16.44 -31.11
N ILE A 129 12.69 -16.48 -30.47
CA ILE A 129 12.39 -17.40 -29.38
C ILE A 129 11.78 -18.71 -29.92
N TYR A 130 12.26 -19.85 -29.40
CA TYR A 130 11.79 -21.18 -29.74
C TYR A 130 11.01 -21.80 -28.57
N PRO A 131 9.66 -21.66 -28.53
CA PRO A 131 8.85 -22.07 -27.38
C PRO A 131 8.80 -23.58 -27.14
N ASN A 132 9.09 -24.40 -28.15
CA ASN A 132 9.06 -25.86 -28.03
C ASN A 132 10.15 -26.45 -27.11
N GLU A 133 11.20 -25.67 -26.83
CA GLU A 133 12.39 -26.14 -26.10
C GLU A 133 12.45 -25.60 -24.67
N PHE A 134 11.44 -24.83 -24.23
CA PHE A 134 11.46 -24.21 -22.90
C PHE A 134 11.53 -25.23 -21.77
N LYS A 135 12.30 -24.86 -20.73
CA LYS A 135 12.46 -25.69 -19.53
C LYS A 135 12.22 -24.86 -18.29
N CYS A 136 11.67 -25.50 -17.26
CA CYS A 136 11.39 -24.86 -15.98
C CYS A 136 11.59 -25.90 -14.88
N TYR A 137 12.41 -25.58 -13.88
CA TYR A 137 12.66 -26.45 -12.73
C TYR A 137 12.52 -25.64 -11.45
N SER A 138 11.76 -26.14 -10.47
CA SER A 138 11.74 -25.58 -9.13
C SER A 138 12.66 -26.43 -8.24
N GLY A 139 13.88 -25.96 -8.00
CA GLY A 139 14.94 -26.68 -7.30
C GLY A 139 16.08 -27.10 -8.23
N PRO A 140 16.93 -28.06 -7.80
CA PRO A 140 18.00 -28.59 -8.64
C PRO A 140 17.44 -29.17 -9.94
N LYS A 141 18.15 -28.92 -11.05
CA LYS A 141 17.74 -29.45 -12.36
C LYS A 141 17.62 -30.98 -12.32
N ASP A 142 16.43 -31.47 -12.65
CA ASP A 142 16.13 -32.89 -12.79
C ASP A 142 15.10 -33.08 -13.90
N ASP A 143 15.55 -33.68 -15.01
CA ASP A 143 14.72 -33.91 -16.20
C ASP A 143 13.64 -34.99 -16.00
N ASN A 144 13.70 -35.74 -14.89
CA ASN A 144 12.70 -36.77 -14.55
C ASN A 144 11.87 -36.39 -13.31
N ALA A 145 11.91 -35.11 -12.90
CA ALA A 145 11.14 -34.63 -11.78
C ALA A 145 9.63 -34.74 -12.06
N VAL A 146 8.84 -34.93 -11.00
CA VAL A 146 7.38 -34.86 -11.08
C VAL A 146 6.94 -33.44 -11.41
N GLN A 147 5.81 -33.30 -12.11
CA GLN A 147 5.28 -31.98 -12.47
C GLN A 147 4.87 -31.22 -11.21
N CYS A 148 5.26 -29.95 -11.09
CA CYS A 148 4.89 -29.10 -9.95
C CYS A 148 3.36 -29.02 -9.82
N SER A 149 2.64 -28.83 -10.93
CA SER A 149 1.17 -28.73 -10.97
C SER A 149 0.43 -29.97 -10.45
N SER A 150 1.09 -31.14 -10.45
CA SER A 150 0.51 -32.39 -9.95
C SER A 150 0.63 -32.57 -8.44
N LEU A 151 1.46 -31.73 -7.78
CA LEU A 151 1.72 -31.79 -6.36
C LEU A 151 0.83 -30.83 -5.59
N SER A 152 0.51 -31.19 -4.35
CA SER A 152 0.01 -30.22 -3.36
C SER A 152 1.16 -29.34 -2.83
N VAL A 153 0.82 -28.20 -2.22
CA VAL A 153 1.82 -27.31 -1.58
C VAL A 153 2.65 -28.06 -0.53
N GLU A 154 2.03 -28.91 0.28
CA GLU A 154 2.73 -29.69 1.31
C GLU A 154 3.70 -30.72 0.71
N GLU A 155 3.32 -31.37 -0.39
CA GLU A 155 4.20 -32.31 -1.10
C GLU A 155 5.35 -31.59 -1.79
N SER A 156 5.10 -30.41 -2.37
CA SER A 156 6.11 -29.57 -3.00
C SER A 156 7.20 -29.14 -2.01
N LEU A 157 6.81 -28.75 -0.80
CA LEU A 157 7.76 -28.43 0.28
C LEU A 157 8.67 -29.61 0.66
N ASN A 158 8.16 -30.84 0.54
CA ASN A 158 8.90 -32.08 0.83
C ASN A 158 9.70 -32.64 -0.36
N THR A 159 9.45 -32.16 -1.58
CA THR A 159 10.05 -32.70 -2.80
C THR A 159 11.31 -31.89 -3.17
N SER A 160 12.44 -32.54 -3.45
CA SER A 160 13.71 -31.85 -3.74
C SER A 160 13.69 -31.02 -5.02
N SER A 161 12.93 -31.43 -6.03
CA SER A 161 12.78 -30.70 -7.29
C SER A 161 11.45 -31.08 -7.97
N CYS A 162 10.83 -30.15 -8.67
CA CYS A 162 9.69 -30.42 -9.54
C CYS A 162 9.86 -29.73 -10.90
N ASP A 163 9.30 -30.34 -11.94
CA ASP A 163 9.27 -29.81 -13.31
C ASP A 163 8.06 -28.87 -13.46
N CYS A 164 8.31 -27.61 -13.83
CA CYS A 164 7.26 -26.63 -14.10
C CYS A 164 7.17 -26.30 -15.60
N GLY A 165 7.70 -27.14 -16.47
CA GLY A 165 7.71 -26.95 -17.92
C GLY A 165 6.30 -26.90 -18.52
N ASP A 166 5.33 -27.55 -17.88
CA ASP A 166 3.91 -27.50 -18.22
C ASP A 166 3.26 -26.12 -18.00
N SER A 167 3.93 -25.24 -17.24
CA SER A 167 3.49 -23.87 -16.95
C SER A 167 3.77 -22.91 -18.12
N TRP A 168 4.55 -23.32 -19.12
CA TRP A 168 4.77 -22.56 -20.35
C TRP A 168 3.60 -22.68 -21.33
N PRO A 169 3.36 -21.68 -22.20
CA PRO A 169 2.31 -21.78 -23.19
C PRO A 169 2.70 -22.79 -24.26
N SER A 170 1.76 -23.63 -24.67
CA SER A 170 2.00 -24.57 -25.77
C SER A 170 2.21 -23.82 -27.09
N ALA A 171 3.06 -24.34 -27.96
CA ALA A 171 3.30 -23.71 -29.26
C ALA A 171 2.03 -23.57 -30.12
N GLU A 172 1.06 -24.48 -29.96
CA GLU A 172 -0.24 -24.38 -30.61
C GLU A 172 -1.05 -23.17 -30.13
N ARG A 173 -0.99 -22.86 -28.82
CA ARG A 173 -1.66 -21.69 -28.23
C ARG A 173 -1.04 -20.40 -28.75
N VAL A 174 0.29 -20.35 -28.79
CA VAL A 174 1.04 -19.20 -29.33
C VAL A 174 0.71 -19.00 -30.81
N ALA A 175 0.72 -20.08 -31.61
CA ALA A 175 0.44 -20.01 -33.05
C ALA A 175 -0.98 -19.52 -33.38
N ARG A 176 -1.94 -19.67 -32.47
CA ARG A 176 -3.30 -19.13 -32.60
C ARG A 176 -3.40 -17.63 -32.29
N GLY A 177 -2.30 -16.99 -31.87
CA GLY A 177 -2.24 -15.55 -31.59
C GLY A 177 -2.84 -15.15 -30.23
N GLY A 178 -3.06 -16.10 -29.32
CA GLY A 178 -3.65 -15.84 -28.01
C GLY A 178 -2.75 -15.03 -27.07
N ASP A 179 -1.44 -15.11 -27.24
CA ASP A 179 -0.46 -14.51 -26.32
C ASP A 179 0.15 -13.24 -26.94
N THR A 180 -0.72 -12.27 -27.26
CA THR A 180 -0.31 -10.95 -27.75
C THR A 180 -0.79 -9.84 -26.81
N VAL A 181 0.05 -8.82 -26.61
CA VAL A 181 -0.26 -7.67 -25.75
C VAL A 181 0.32 -6.40 -26.34
N MET A 182 -0.27 -5.24 -26.00
CA MET A 182 0.28 -3.95 -26.38
C MET A 182 1.46 -3.60 -25.48
N TRP A 183 2.67 -3.66 -26.04
CA TRP A 183 3.92 -3.35 -25.36
C TRP A 183 4.64 -2.21 -26.08
N LEU A 184 4.93 -1.11 -25.36
CA LEU A 184 5.58 0.09 -25.90
C LEU A 184 4.90 0.61 -27.19
N GLY A 185 3.56 0.63 -27.19
CA GLY A 185 2.74 1.13 -28.30
C GLY A 185 2.68 0.22 -29.53
N ARG A 186 3.10 -1.05 -29.42
CA ARG A 186 3.00 -2.05 -30.51
C ARG A 186 2.48 -3.37 -29.98
N ASN A 187 1.85 -4.16 -30.85
CA ASN A 187 1.53 -5.55 -30.51
C ASN A 187 2.82 -6.35 -30.42
N ALA A 188 3.02 -7.02 -29.28
CA ALA A 188 4.13 -7.91 -29.03
C ALA A 188 3.57 -9.29 -28.66
N THR A 189 4.20 -10.34 -29.19
CA THR A 189 3.96 -11.70 -28.73
C THR A 189 4.75 -11.91 -27.45
N TYR A 190 4.17 -12.58 -26.48
CA TYR A 190 4.86 -12.92 -25.24
C TYR A 190 4.67 -14.40 -24.93
N TYR A 191 5.60 -14.94 -24.15
CA TYR A 191 5.54 -16.29 -23.63
C TYR A 191 5.63 -16.20 -22.13
N SER A 192 4.55 -16.57 -21.44
CA SER A 192 4.44 -16.44 -19.99
C SER A 192 4.50 -17.80 -19.31
N MET A 193 5.45 -17.95 -18.39
CA MET A 193 5.43 -19.04 -17.42
C MET A 193 4.55 -18.59 -16.25
N LEU A 194 3.39 -19.23 -16.10
CA LEU A 194 2.50 -19.01 -14.96
C LEU A 194 2.70 -20.11 -13.92
N PRO A 195 3.32 -19.81 -12.77
CA PRO A 195 3.58 -20.82 -11.75
C PRO A 195 2.27 -21.39 -11.21
N SER A 196 2.24 -22.72 -11.04
CA SER A 196 1.15 -23.40 -10.33
C SER A 196 1.15 -23.04 -8.83
N GLU A 197 0.04 -23.28 -8.12
CA GLU A 197 -0.07 -23.00 -6.68
C GLU A 197 0.99 -23.72 -5.84
N SER A 198 1.48 -24.87 -6.29
CA SER A 198 2.52 -25.69 -5.67
C SER A 198 3.94 -25.29 -6.09
N THR A 199 4.11 -24.35 -7.03
CA THR A 199 5.42 -23.79 -7.42
C THR A 199 5.84 -22.74 -6.39
N VAL A 200 6.20 -23.22 -5.20
CA VAL A 200 6.57 -22.39 -4.04
C VAL A 200 8.06 -22.44 -3.75
N SER A 201 8.57 -21.39 -3.12
CA SER A 201 9.92 -21.39 -2.56
C SER A 201 9.96 -22.08 -1.21
N ARG A 202 11.05 -22.80 -0.95
CA ARG A 202 11.27 -23.60 0.28
C ARG A 202 12.27 -22.97 1.25
N GLY A 203 12.99 -21.95 0.82
CA GLY A 203 13.90 -21.19 1.67
C GLY A 203 15.09 -20.66 0.88
N ALA A 204 16.08 -20.19 1.64
CA ALA A 204 17.34 -19.72 1.08
C ALA A 204 18.03 -20.85 0.27
N GLY A 205 18.47 -20.52 -0.94
CA GLY A 205 19.12 -21.45 -1.85
C GLY A 205 18.17 -22.33 -2.67
N HIS A 206 16.85 -22.14 -2.56
CA HIS A 206 15.88 -22.72 -3.49
C HIS A 206 15.62 -21.77 -4.66
N PHE A 207 15.92 -22.24 -5.87
CA PHE A 207 15.78 -21.47 -7.10
C PHE A 207 14.71 -22.06 -7.99
N LEU A 208 13.98 -21.18 -8.67
CA LEU A 208 13.21 -21.52 -9.85
C LEU A 208 14.07 -21.18 -11.07
N THR A 209 14.46 -22.20 -11.83
CA THR A 209 15.30 -22.06 -13.02
C THR A 209 14.44 -22.14 -14.27
N LEU A 210 14.45 -21.08 -15.07
CA LEU A 210 13.82 -21.03 -16.39
C LEU A 210 14.88 -21.01 -17.47
N GLN A 211 14.67 -21.80 -18.53
CA GLN A 211 15.50 -21.76 -19.72
C GLN A 211 14.65 -21.43 -20.95
N VAL A 212 15.00 -20.33 -21.59
CA VAL A 212 14.35 -19.82 -22.80
C VAL A 212 15.31 -19.97 -23.96
N PHE A 213 14.96 -20.78 -24.95
CA PHE A 213 15.82 -21.08 -26.09
C PHE A 213 15.58 -20.11 -27.24
N PHE A 214 16.66 -19.71 -27.91
CA PHE A 214 16.59 -18.72 -28.97
C PHE A 214 17.69 -18.88 -30.03
N SER A 215 17.44 -18.32 -31.22
CA SER A 215 18.43 -18.03 -32.25
C SER A 215 18.59 -16.53 -32.42
N TYR A 216 19.67 -16.11 -33.08
CA TYR A 216 19.92 -14.70 -33.35
C TYR A 216 20.56 -14.53 -34.72
N ASN A 217 20.26 -13.43 -35.42
CA ASN A 217 20.88 -13.10 -36.70
C ASN A 217 21.65 -11.79 -36.57
N LYS A 218 22.97 -11.88 -36.49
CA LYS A 218 23.82 -10.71 -36.27
C LYS A 218 23.90 -9.81 -37.50
N THR A 219 23.96 -10.39 -38.70
CA THR A 219 23.99 -9.63 -39.96
C THR A 219 22.70 -8.85 -40.16
N GLU A 220 21.55 -9.47 -39.90
CA GLU A 220 20.26 -8.77 -39.92
C GLU A 220 20.22 -7.67 -38.86
N SER A 221 20.70 -7.95 -37.65
CA SER A 221 20.74 -6.95 -36.58
C SER A 221 21.61 -5.75 -36.91
N PHE A 222 22.77 -6.00 -37.53
CA PHE A 222 23.68 -4.96 -38.01
C PHE A 222 23.05 -4.14 -39.15
N ASN A 223 22.44 -4.80 -40.14
CA ASN A 223 21.78 -4.14 -41.27
C ASN A 223 20.60 -3.26 -40.82
N ASN A 224 19.96 -3.65 -39.74
CA ASN A 224 18.88 -2.91 -39.13
C ASN A 224 19.37 -1.82 -38.15
N GLU A 225 20.64 -1.39 -38.23
CA GLU A 225 21.22 -0.30 -37.46
C GLU A 225 21.11 -0.49 -35.94
N SER A 226 21.15 -1.73 -35.45
CA SER A 226 21.18 -1.94 -34.00
C SER A 226 22.46 -1.37 -33.39
N VAL A 227 22.30 -0.65 -32.28
CA VAL A 227 23.41 -0.10 -31.46
C VAL A 227 24.23 -1.23 -30.83
N THR A 228 23.61 -2.39 -30.60
CA THR A 228 24.23 -3.57 -29.95
C THR A 228 24.02 -4.80 -30.82
N LEU A 229 25.10 -5.55 -31.03
CA LEU A 229 25.09 -6.85 -31.72
C LEU A 229 24.91 -8.03 -30.75
N ALA A 230 24.64 -7.74 -29.48
CA ALA A 230 24.25 -8.75 -28.50
C ALA A 230 22.73 -8.93 -28.54
N PRO A 231 22.24 -10.18 -28.48
CA PRO A 231 20.81 -10.46 -28.46
C PRO A 231 20.18 -9.93 -27.17
N GLY A 232 19.16 -9.09 -27.29
CA GLY A 232 18.37 -8.64 -26.13
C GLY A 232 17.05 -9.41 -26.01
N MET A 233 16.57 -9.60 -24.79
CA MET A 233 15.21 -10.06 -24.51
C MET A 233 14.53 -9.19 -23.46
N TRP A 234 13.28 -8.82 -23.72
CA TRP A 234 12.43 -8.17 -22.71
C TRP A 234 11.82 -9.23 -21.80
N VAL A 235 11.90 -9.00 -20.50
CA VAL A 235 11.30 -9.83 -19.45
C VAL A 235 10.33 -8.97 -18.65
N ALA A 236 9.15 -9.51 -18.37
CA ALA A 236 8.22 -9.00 -17.38
C ALA A 236 8.09 -9.99 -16.23
N ILE A 237 8.04 -9.47 -15.00
CA ILE A 237 7.85 -10.23 -13.77
C ILE A 237 6.68 -9.60 -13.03
N TYR A 238 5.67 -10.39 -12.70
CA TYR A 238 4.41 -9.91 -12.14
C TYR A 238 3.79 -10.95 -11.21
N ASP A 239 2.81 -10.52 -10.42
CA ASP A 239 2.05 -11.40 -9.55
C ASP A 239 1.13 -12.31 -10.40
N PRO A 240 1.17 -13.65 -10.21
CA PRO A 240 0.34 -14.59 -10.97
C PRO A 240 -1.17 -14.42 -10.76
N THR A 241 -1.64 -13.62 -9.79
CA THR A 241 -3.08 -13.33 -9.64
C THR A 241 -3.65 -12.47 -10.77
N PHE A 242 -2.80 -11.79 -11.54
CA PHE A 242 -3.20 -10.92 -12.64
C PHE A 242 -2.83 -11.51 -14.00
N ASP A 243 -3.65 -11.25 -15.01
CA ASP A 243 -3.24 -11.45 -16.40
C ASP A 243 -2.17 -10.41 -16.78
N LEU A 244 -1.23 -10.76 -17.67
CA LEU A 244 -0.16 -9.84 -18.07
C LEU A 244 -0.70 -8.50 -18.59
N ALA A 245 -1.81 -8.52 -19.34
CA ALA A 245 -2.43 -7.30 -19.84
C ALA A 245 -2.99 -6.42 -18.71
N GLU A 246 -3.53 -7.03 -17.66
CA GLU A 246 -4.03 -6.35 -16.48
C GLU A 246 -2.85 -5.76 -15.69
N ALA A 247 -1.82 -6.56 -15.40
CA ALA A 247 -0.61 -6.14 -14.69
C ALA A 247 0.12 -4.97 -15.40
N LEU A 248 0.18 -5.01 -16.74
CA LEU A 248 0.70 -3.91 -17.55
C LEU A 248 -0.14 -2.63 -17.44
N SER A 249 -1.46 -2.76 -17.32
CA SER A 249 -2.37 -1.63 -17.21
C SER A 249 -2.46 -1.04 -15.79
N SER A 250 -2.32 -1.87 -14.76
CA SER A 250 -2.28 -1.48 -13.35
C SER A 250 -0.91 -0.95 -12.91
N GLY A 251 0.14 -1.28 -13.67
CA GLY A 251 1.52 -0.91 -13.33
C GLY A 251 2.17 -1.84 -12.31
N GLU A 252 1.57 -3.00 -12.05
CA GLU A 252 2.00 -4.01 -11.07
C GLU A 252 2.94 -5.05 -11.73
N VAL A 253 3.80 -4.58 -12.61
CA VAL A 253 4.73 -5.40 -13.37
C VAL A 253 6.11 -4.77 -13.38
N TYR A 254 7.12 -5.57 -13.05
CA TYR A 254 8.51 -5.21 -13.27
C TYR A 254 8.92 -5.62 -14.67
N THR A 255 9.50 -4.71 -15.44
CA THR A 255 9.97 -5.02 -16.80
C THR A 255 11.40 -4.56 -17.02
N ALA A 256 12.22 -5.41 -17.61
CA ALA A 256 13.60 -5.08 -17.97
C ALA A 256 13.98 -5.71 -19.32
N GLN A 257 14.88 -5.04 -20.04
CA GLN A 257 15.58 -5.66 -21.15
C GLN A 257 16.89 -6.24 -20.62
N ILE A 258 17.08 -7.53 -20.81
CA ILE A 258 18.29 -8.25 -20.40
C ILE A 258 19.02 -8.79 -21.61
N ASP A 259 20.31 -9.06 -21.43
CA ASP A 259 21.09 -9.79 -22.41
C ASP A 259 20.60 -11.24 -22.46
N ALA A 260 20.16 -11.68 -23.63
CA ALA A 260 19.68 -13.03 -23.84
C ALA A 260 20.79 -14.07 -23.69
N ASN A 261 22.02 -13.72 -24.06
CA ASN A 261 23.18 -14.59 -23.96
C ASN A 261 23.84 -14.46 -22.58
N SER A 262 23.06 -14.63 -21.52
CA SER A 262 23.54 -14.45 -20.16
C SER A 262 22.93 -15.47 -19.18
N HIS A 263 23.63 -15.64 -18.07
CA HIS A 263 23.05 -16.21 -16.85
C HIS A 263 22.54 -15.05 -16.01
N THR A 264 21.23 -15.02 -15.75
CA THR A 264 20.57 -13.94 -15.02
C THR A 264 19.97 -14.48 -13.74
N VAL A 265 20.33 -13.87 -12.61
CA VAL A 265 19.73 -14.16 -11.30
C VAL A 265 18.75 -13.06 -10.96
N VAL A 266 17.53 -13.45 -10.58
CA VAL A 266 16.42 -12.58 -10.21
C VAL A 266 16.09 -12.80 -8.74
N ASP A 267 16.31 -11.76 -7.94
CA ASP A 267 15.95 -11.73 -6.53
C ASP A 267 14.57 -11.09 -6.36
N ILE A 268 13.67 -11.80 -5.69
CA ILE A 268 12.30 -11.36 -5.44
C ILE A 268 12.13 -11.05 -3.94
N GLY A 269 11.96 -9.76 -3.64
CA GLY A 269 11.49 -9.25 -2.37
C GLY A 269 9.96 -9.25 -2.30
N LEU A 270 9.42 -9.62 -1.14
CA LEU A 270 7.99 -9.68 -0.91
C LEU A 270 7.53 -8.40 -0.20
N VAL A 271 6.67 -7.62 -0.87
CA VAL A 271 6.06 -6.41 -0.29
C VAL A 271 4.54 -6.47 -0.45
N TYR A 272 3.83 -6.24 0.64
CA TYR A 272 2.37 -6.19 0.66
C TYR A 272 1.91 -4.82 1.13
N TYR A 273 1.09 -4.19 0.29
CA TYR A 273 0.51 -2.89 0.53
C TYR A 273 -0.95 -3.06 0.95
N HIS A 274 -1.28 -2.47 2.08
CA HIS A 274 -2.66 -2.30 2.55
C HIS A 274 -2.95 -0.81 2.62
N LEU A 275 -3.75 -0.32 1.68
CA LEU A 275 -4.03 1.10 1.49
C LEU A 275 -5.46 1.41 1.91
N GLU A 276 -5.65 2.19 2.98
CA GLU A 276 -6.96 2.77 3.27
C GLU A 276 -7.16 4.09 2.52
N VAL A 277 -7.89 4.04 1.41
CA VAL A 277 -8.20 5.23 0.59
C VAL A 277 -9.54 5.82 1.03
N ASN A 278 -9.56 7.13 1.29
CA ASN A 278 -10.78 7.86 1.61
C ASN A 278 -11.26 8.65 0.40
N PHE A 279 -12.22 8.09 -0.34
CA PHE A 279 -12.89 8.81 -1.43
C PHE A 279 -14.04 9.64 -0.88
N HIS A 280 -14.44 10.70 -1.59
CA HIS A 280 -15.56 11.57 -1.21
C HIS A 280 -16.90 10.84 -0.94
N LEU A 281 -17.01 9.56 -1.31
CA LEU A 281 -18.20 8.71 -1.18
C LEU A 281 -18.05 7.53 -0.21
N GLY A 282 -16.87 7.31 0.40
CA GLY A 282 -16.64 6.19 1.31
C GLY A 282 -15.17 5.86 1.54
N ARG A 283 -14.91 5.07 2.60
CA ARG A 283 -13.59 4.46 2.87
C ARG A 283 -13.51 3.14 2.11
N TYR A 284 -12.42 2.94 1.37
CA TYR A 284 -12.10 1.71 0.66
C TYR A 284 -10.73 1.23 1.09
N SER A 285 -10.59 -0.06 1.36
CA SER A 285 -9.30 -0.72 1.53
C SER A 285 -8.90 -1.37 0.22
N LEU A 286 -7.66 -1.13 -0.23
CA LEU A 286 -7.06 -1.81 -1.37
C LEU A 286 -5.86 -2.60 -0.88
N ASP A 287 -5.86 -3.89 -1.20
CA ASP A 287 -4.78 -4.83 -0.90
C ASP A 287 -4.02 -5.10 -2.19
N VAL A 288 -2.72 -4.78 -2.23
CA VAL A 288 -1.88 -4.97 -3.40
C VAL A 288 -0.59 -5.67 -3.00
N CYS A 289 -0.24 -6.76 -3.68
CA CYS A 289 1.07 -7.38 -3.60
C CYS A 289 1.97 -6.75 -4.66
N LEU A 290 3.06 -6.08 -4.24
CA LEU A 290 4.09 -5.60 -5.16
C LEU A 290 5.37 -6.41 -4.94
N LEU A 291 5.98 -6.82 -6.05
CA LEU A 291 7.23 -7.54 -6.05
C LEU A 291 8.38 -6.54 -6.13
N ASP A 292 9.29 -6.60 -5.17
CA ASP A 292 10.55 -5.86 -5.23
C ASP A 292 11.58 -6.72 -5.97
N VAL A 293 11.89 -6.36 -7.22
CA VAL A 293 12.68 -7.20 -8.11
C VAL A 293 14.08 -6.61 -8.30
N THR A 294 15.10 -7.40 -7.99
CA THR A 294 16.49 -7.08 -8.32
C THR A 294 17.03 -8.08 -9.33
N ILE A 295 17.64 -7.60 -10.41
CA ILE A 295 18.22 -8.46 -11.45
C ILE A 295 19.72 -8.28 -11.48
N SER A 296 20.45 -9.39 -11.50
CA SER A 296 21.88 -9.43 -11.74
C SER A 296 22.18 -10.31 -12.95
N VAL A 297 23.00 -9.79 -13.86
CA VAL A 297 23.26 -10.41 -15.16
C VAL A 297 24.74 -10.72 -15.30
N ARG A 298 25.05 -11.94 -15.70
CA ARG A 298 26.40 -12.35 -16.11
C ARG A 298 26.39 -12.75 -17.57
N GLN A 299 26.90 -11.86 -18.41
CA GLN A 299 26.96 -12.06 -19.85
C GLN A 299 27.92 -13.18 -20.22
N ASN A 300 27.52 -13.98 -21.21
CA ASN A 300 28.40 -14.87 -21.93
C ASN A 300 28.97 -14.13 -23.15
N LEU A 301 30.26 -14.31 -23.41
CA LEU A 301 30.96 -13.59 -24.48
C LEU A 301 30.91 -14.35 -25.81
N ASP A 302 30.60 -15.64 -25.78
CA ASP A 302 30.52 -16.48 -26.97
C ASP A 302 29.06 -16.63 -27.43
N LEU A 303 28.79 -16.34 -28.71
CA LEU A 303 27.45 -16.33 -29.29
C LEU A 303 27.38 -17.37 -30.41
N VAL A 304 27.07 -18.61 -30.05
CA VAL A 304 27.10 -19.74 -30.97
C VAL A 304 25.76 -20.00 -31.68
N CYS A 305 24.73 -19.25 -31.29
CA CYS A 305 23.40 -19.28 -31.91
C CYS A 305 23.19 -18.24 -33.01
N ASP A 306 24.29 -17.63 -33.47
CA ASP A 306 24.23 -16.73 -34.61
C ASP A 306 24.04 -17.55 -35.90
N VAL A 307 22.88 -17.40 -36.52
CA VAL A 307 22.45 -18.18 -37.69
C VAL A 307 23.31 -17.91 -38.95
N ASP A 308 24.14 -16.88 -38.91
CA ASP A 308 25.12 -16.56 -39.95
C ASP A 308 26.26 -17.60 -40.04
N TYR A 309 26.47 -18.43 -39.00
CA TYR A 309 27.50 -19.47 -38.98
C TYR A 309 26.97 -20.84 -39.44
N GLU A 310 27.81 -21.62 -40.13
CA GLU A 310 27.43 -22.91 -40.76
C GLU A 310 27.12 -24.04 -39.76
N PHE A 311 27.50 -23.90 -38.48
CA PHE A 311 27.29 -24.88 -37.41
C PHE A 311 26.67 -24.26 -36.14
N TRP A 312 25.64 -23.45 -36.32
CA TRP A 312 24.93 -22.82 -35.20
C TRP A 312 24.06 -23.81 -34.43
N TYR A 313 23.86 -23.56 -33.13
CA TYR A 313 22.90 -24.26 -32.27
C TYR A 313 22.10 -23.27 -31.43
N LEU A 314 20.94 -23.68 -30.91
CA LEU A 314 20.12 -22.80 -30.08
C LEU A 314 20.87 -22.35 -28.82
N CYS A 315 20.91 -21.03 -28.58
CA CYS A 315 21.33 -20.48 -27.30
C CYS A 315 20.17 -20.62 -26.32
N HIS A 316 20.48 -20.43 -25.04
CA HIS A 316 19.46 -20.32 -24.02
C HIS A 316 19.79 -19.20 -23.05
N LEU A 317 18.77 -18.44 -22.69
CA LEU A 317 18.77 -17.55 -21.55
C LEU A 317 18.42 -18.40 -20.33
N THR A 318 19.24 -18.33 -19.29
CA THR A 318 18.92 -18.95 -17.99
C THR A 318 18.51 -17.84 -17.01
N LEU A 319 17.27 -17.92 -16.52
CA LEU A 319 16.79 -17.10 -15.42
C LEU A 319 16.72 -17.96 -14.15
N GLU A 320 17.49 -17.60 -13.13
CA GLU A 320 17.42 -18.19 -11.80
C GLU A 320 16.71 -17.24 -10.85
N VAL A 321 15.47 -17.57 -10.51
CA VAL A 321 14.63 -16.75 -9.65
C VAL A 321 14.72 -17.29 -8.24
N GLN A 322 15.00 -16.43 -7.27
CA GLN A 322 15.01 -16.80 -5.86
C GLN A 322 14.23 -15.80 -5.01
N ILE A 323 13.71 -16.31 -3.89
CA ILE A 323 13.12 -15.51 -2.83
C ILE A 323 14.10 -15.56 -1.65
N PRO A 324 15.03 -14.60 -1.52
CA PRO A 324 16.15 -14.70 -0.59
C PRO A 324 15.70 -14.63 0.88
N SER A 325 14.55 -14.02 1.15
CA SER A 325 13.98 -13.87 2.48
C SER A 325 12.48 -14.08 2.46
N PHE A 326 11.99 -14.88 3.41
CA PHE A 326 10.56 -15.11 3.62
C PHE A 326 9.92 -14.06 4.53
N ARG A 327 10.72 -13.09 4.98
CA ARG A 327 10.19 -11.90 5.63
C ARG A 327 9.59 -11.00 4.57
N ARG A 328 8.28 -10.81 4.65
CA ARG A 328 7.55 -9.88 3.83
C ARG A 328 7.43 -8.55 4.56
N THR A 329 7.60 -7.47 3.82
CA THR A 329 7.34 -6.12 4.33
C THR A 329 5.87 -5.80 4.12
N VAL A 330 5.17 -5.45 5.19
CA VAL A 330 3.78 -5.05 5.17
C VAL A 330 3.74 -3.53 5.35
N VAL A 331 3.33 -2.84 4.29
CA VAL A 331 3.13 -1.39 4.29
C VAL A 331 1.64 -1.12 4.51
N ARG A 332 1.28 -0.63 5.70
CA ARG A 332 -0.10 -0.21 6.00
C ARG A 332 -0.20 1.29 5.98
N GLU A 333 -1.08 1.83 5.16
CA GLU A 333 -1.44 3.25 5.22
C GLU A 333 -2.80 3.39 5.88
N GLU A 334 -2.80 3.98 7.08
CA GLU A 334 -4.02 4.25 7.84
C GLU A 334 -4.09 5.71 8.28
N PHE A 335 -5.29 6.18 8.62
CA PHE A 335 -5.45 7.51 9.20
C PHE A 335 -4.88 7.55 10.61
N ARG A 336 -4.09 8.60 10.91
CA ARG A 336 -3.45 8.81 12.22
C ARG A 336 -4.45 8.74 13.38
N TYR A 337 -5.66 9.26 13.18
CA TYR A 337 -6.77 9.10 14.10
C TYR A 337 -8.00 8.52 13.41
N GLN A 338 -8.69 7.68 14.15
CA GLN A 338 -10.08 7.29 13.87
C GLN A 338 -11.01 7.99 14.86
N TRP A 339 -12.32 8.07 14.55
CA TRP A 339 -13.31 8.67 15.45
C TRP A 339 -13.39 7.94 16.80
N SER A 340 -13.13 6.64 16.83
CA SER A 340 -12.97 5.86 18.07
C SER A 340 -11.89 6.47 18.97
N ASN A 341 -10.72 6.78 18.41
CA ASN A 341 -9.60 7.42 19.11
C ASN A 341 -9.98 8.81 19.59
N VAL A 342 -10.66 9.60 18.74
CA VAL A 342 -11.14 10.95 19.11
C VAL A 342 -12.13 10.91 20.27
N VAL A 343 -13.06 9.95 20.28
CA VAL A 343 -14.04 9.79 21.37
C VAL A 343 -13.35 9.32 22.66
N ALA A 344 -12.39 8.41 22.57
CA ALA A 344 -11.60 7.96 23.71
C ALA A 344 -10.81 9.12 24.34
N ASP A 345 -10.10 9.90 23.52
CA ASP A 345 -9.38 11.09 23.95
C ASP A 345 -10.34 12.13 24.55
N ALA A 346 -11.45 12.43 23.87
CA ALA A 346 -12.46 13.36 24.37
C ALA A 346 -13.02 12.93 25.74
N GLY A 347 -13.22 11.63 25.94
CA GLY A 347 -13.61 11.08 27.25
C GLY A 347 -12.56 11.36 28.33
N ALA A 348 -11.28 11.16 28.03
CA ALA A 348 -10.18 11.43 28.97
C ALA A 348 -10.06 12.93 29.31
N TYR A 349 -10.10 13.82 28.31
CA TYR A 349 -10.07 15.27 28.54
C TYR A 349 -11.33 15.77 29.27
N PHE A 350 -12.49 15.19 29.02
CA PHE A 350 -13.72 15.51 29.74
C PHE A 350 -13.61 15.15 31.23
N ALA A 351 -13.06 13.97 31.54
CA ALA A 351 -12.82 13.55 32.92
C ALA A 351 -11.84 14.51 33.64
N LEU A 352 -10.78 14.94 32.95
CA LEU A 352 -9.83 15.93 33.47
C LEU A 352 -10.50 17.29 33.75
N VAL A 353 -11.31 17.78 32.81
CA VAL A 353 -12.07 19.03 32.96
C VAL A 353 -13.02 18.93 34.15
N GLN A 354 -13.76 17.83 34.28
CA GLN A 354 -14.66 17.60 35.40
C GLN A 354 -13.92 17.62 36.75
N PHE A 355 -12.75 16.98 36.82
CA PHE A 355 -11.92 16.96 38.02
C PHE A 355 -11.41 18.36 38.40
N LEU A 356 -10.95 19.15 37.42
CA LEU A 356 -10.53 20.54 37.63
C LEU A 356 -11.70 21.43 38.10
N SER A 357 -12.89 21.25 37.50
CA SER A 357 -14.10 21.95 37.93
C SER A 357 -14.46 21.64 39.38
N TRP A 358 -14.26 20.40 39.84
CA TRP A 358 -14.50 20.03 41.24
C TRP A 358 -13.57 20.75 42.21
N ILE A 359 -12.29 20.89 41.85
CA ILE A 359 -11.30 21.61 42.66
C ILE A 359 -11.66 23.10 42.72
N VAL A 360 -11.91 23.72 41.57
CA VAL A 360 -12.16 25.17 41.47
C VAL A 360 -13.50 25.58 42.08
N SER A 361 -14.53 24.75 41.95
CA SER A 361 -15.84 25.00 42.59
C SER A 361 -15.88 24.71 44.09
N GLY A 362 -14.80 24.14 44.64
CA GLY A 362 -14.72 23.73 46.05
C GLY A 362 -15.59 22.52 46.38
N SER A 363 -16.09 21.79 45.37
CA SER A 363 -16.84 20.54 45.57
C SER A 363 -15.92 19.34 45.87
N ALA A 364 -14.63 19.43 45.55
CA ALA A 364 -13.64 18.40 45.89
C ALA A 364 -13.31 18.33 47.41
N TRP A 365 -13.59 19.40 48.15
CA TRP A 365 -13.23 19.58 49.56
C TRP A 365 -14.45 19.69 50.49
N GLY A 366 -15.64 19.39 49.95
CA GLY A 366 -16.94 19.61 50.57
C GLY A 366 -17.48 18.40 51.32
#